data_AF-A0A0G4P7Y1-F1
#
_entry.id   AF-A0A0G4P7Y1-F1
#
_cell.length_a   1.000
_cell.length_b   1.000
_cell.length_c   1.000
_cell.angle_alpha   90.00
_cell.angle_beta   90.00
_cell.angle_gamma   90.00
#
_symmetry.space_group_name_H-M   'P 1'
#
loop_
_entity.id
_entity.type
_entity.pdbx_description
1 polymer ?
#
loop_
_entity_poly.entity_id
_entity_poly.type
_entity_poly.pdbx_seq_one_letter_code
_entity_poly.pdbx_strand_id
1 'polypeptide(L)'
;MSLLRANFPGSGDFGPLFRLLDDYDDHRSSRNQPAVRSFSPRFDIRESEDAYHFDGELPGIDQKDIDIEFSDPQTLVVKGHTEREYHTEPPAEGKEGKDTEEDKPAHRFWASERSVGEFQRVFSFPTPVDQHNVKASLKHGILSIKVPKTSAATSKKITIE
;
A
#
# COMPACT_ATOMS: atom_id res chain seq x y z
N MET A 1 -41.64 -13.88 12.94
CA MET A 1 -41.37 -14.87 14.01
C MET A 1 -39.87 -15.14 14.03
N SER A 2 -39.36 -15.42 15.23
CA SER A 2 -37.98 -15.76 15.59
C SER A 2 -37.00 -14.60 15.80
N LEU A 3 -36.86 -14.30 17.09
CA LEU A 3 -35.78 -13.58 17.75
C LEU A 3 -34.56 -14.51 17.88
N LEU A 4 -33.36 -13.95 17.91
CA LEU A 4 -32.32 -14.30 18.88
C LEU A 4 -31.29 -13.17 18.94
N ARG A 5 -31.20 -12.55 20.13
CA ARG A 5 -30.11 -11.67 20.55
C ARG A 5 -28.88 -12.52 20.86
N ALA A 6 -27.70 -11.99 20.57
CA ALA A 6 -26.56 -12.13 21.46
C ALA A 6 -25.81 -10.78 21.47
N ASN A 7 -25.66 -10.22 22.66
CA ASN A 7 -24.90 -9.03 22.95
C ASN A 7 -23.70 -9.46 23.82
N PHE A 8 -22.60 -8.69 23.74
CA PHE A 8 -21.53 -8.47 24.72
C PHE A 8 -20.07 -8.77 24.26
N PRO A 9 -19.09 -7.99 24.77
CA PRO A 9 -18.11 -7.23 23.98
C PRO A 9 -16.64 -7.64 24.26
N GLY A 10 -15.68 -7.13 23.48
CA GLY A 10 -14.26 -7.33 23.79
C GLY A 10 -13.28 -6.62 22.85
N SER A 11 -12.64 -5.57 23.38
CA SER A 11 -11.34 -4.97 23.02
C SER A 11 -11.05 -4.58 21.56
N GLY A 12 -11.12 -3.27 21.30
CA GLY A 12 -10.25 -2.60 20.33
C GLY A 12 -10.80 -2.45 18.91
N ASP A 13 -12.08 -2.10 18.77
CA ASP A 13 -12.72 -1.91 17.47
C ASP A 13 -12.36 -0.53 16.87
N PHE A 14 -11.13 -0.43 16.36
CA PHE A 14 -10.61 0.76 15.67
C PHE A 14 -10.83 0.75 14.16
N GLY A 15 -11.60 -0.20 13.62
CA GLY A 15 -11.97 -0.25 12.20
C GLY A 15 -12.47 1.08 11.62
N PRO A 16 -13.27 1.89 12.37
CA PRO A 16 -13.70 3.21 11.91
C PRO A 16 -12.56 4.26 11.90
N LEU A 17 -11.55 4.14 12.76
CA LEU A 17 -10.41 5.07 12.82
C LEU A 17 -9.42 4.85 11.68
N PHE A 18 -9.19 3.61 11.25
CA PHE A 18 -8.31 3.35 10.10
C PHE A 18 -8.92 3.87 8.79
N ARG A 19 -10.24 3.79 8.63
CA ARG A 19 -10.95 4.45 7.53
C ARG A 19 -10.82 5.98 7.60
N LEU A 20 -10.89 6.53 8.81
CA LEU A 20 -10.74 7.97 9.04
C LEU A 20 -9.31 8.47 8.76
N LEU A 21 -8.29 7.64 8.99
CA LEU A 21 -6.90 7.93 8.66
C LEU A 21 -6.65 7.87 7.14
N ASP A 22 -7.19 6.86 6.44
CA ASP A 22 -7.16 6.78 4.96
C ASP A 22 -7.90 8.00 4.35
N ASP A 23 -9.09 8.36 4.86
CA ASP A 23 -9.84 9.56 4.40
C ASP A 23 -9.10 10.87 4.73
N TYR A 24 -8.43 10.98 5.89
CA TYR A 24 -7.73 12.20 6.29
C TYR A 24 -6.48 12.48 5.45
N ASP A 25 -5.80 11.44 4.96
CA ASP A 25 -4.66 11.59 4.06
C ASP A 25 -5.12 12.10 2.67
N ASP A 26 -6.24 11.55 2.16
CA ASP A 26 -6.91 12.05 0.94
C ASP A 26 -7.30 13.54 1.08
N HIS A 27 -7.69 14.00 2.28
CA HIS A 27 -8.07 15.39 2.55
C HIS A 27 -6.89 16.36 2.71
N ARG A 28 -5.66 15.89 2.98
CA ARG A 28 -4.46 16.78 3.03
C ARG A 28 -4.03 17.27 1.64
N SER A 29 -4.53 16.64 0.58
CA SER A 29 -4.34 17.02 -0.83
C SER A 29 -4.91 18.41 -1.19
N SER A 30 -5.71 19.04 -0.31
CA SER A 30 -6.38 20.32 -0.59
C SER A 30 -5.56 21.59 -0.25
N ARG A 31 -4.26 21.50 0.06
CA ARG A 31 -3.46 22.69 0.44
C ARG A 31 -2.26 22.91 -0.50
N ASN A 32 -2.53 23.49 -1.67
CA ASN A 32 -1.67 24.32 -2.53
C ASN A 32 -0.19 23.89 -2.76
N GLN A 33 0.11 22.59 -2.73
CA GLN A 33 1.33 22.01 -3.30
C GLN A 33 1.00 21.38 -4.66
N PRO A 34 1.96 21.27 -5.60
CA PRO A 34 1.74 20.47 -6.81
C PRO A 34 1.26 19.09 -6.36
N ALA A 35 0.04 18.71 -6.78
CA ALA A 35 -0.56 17.44 -6.38
C ALA A 35 0.33 16.32 -6.90
N VAL A 36 1.17 15.78 -6.02
CA VAL A 36 1.85 14.50 -6.27
C VAL A 36 0.72 13.51 -6.46
N ARG A 37 0.65 12.93 -7.66
CA ARG A 37 -0.38 11.93 -7.94
C ARG A 37 -0.11 10.79 -6.98
N SER A 38 -1.08 10.49 -6.13
CA SER A 38 -1.01 9.35 -5.23
C SER A 38 -2.12 8.36 -5.54
N PHE A 39 -1.90 7.10 -5.24
CA PHE A 39 -2.95 6.08 -5.31
C PHE A 39 -2.81 5.06 -4.17
N SER A 40 -3.91 4.34 -3.91
CA SER A 40 -3.96 3.30 -2.87
C SER A 40 -4.08 1.93 -3.54
N PRO A 41 -2.97 1.16 -3.69
CA PRO A 41 -3.03 -0.17 -4.27
C PRO A 41 -3.90 -1.10 -3.42
N ARG A 42 -4.57 -2.03 -4.09
CA ARG A 42 -5.46 -2.99 -3.43
C ARG A 42 -4.64 -4.15 -2.88
N PHE A 43 -5.01 -4.61 -1.68
CA PHE A 43 -4.38 -5.73 -0.99
C PHE A 43 -5.44 -6.67 -0.44
N ASP A 44 -5.22 -7.96 -0.63
CA ASP A 44 -5.86 -9.02 0.15
C ASP A 44 -4.98 -9.37 1.33
N ILE A 45 -5.59 -9.55 2.51
CA ILE A 45 -4.90 -9.86 3.76
C ILE A 45 -5.55 -11.09 4.37
N ARG A 46 -4.72 -12.09 4.66
CA ARG A 46 -5.16 -13.37 5.25
C ARG A 46 -4.32 -13.70 6.46
N GLU A 47 -4.96 -14.18 7.51
CA GLU A 47 -4.29 -14.60 8.74
C GLU A 47 -4.33 -16.13 8.84
N SER A 48 -3.19 -16.74 9.15
CA SER A 48 -3.06 -18.13 9.56
C SER A 48 -2.69 -18.21 11.04
N GLU A 49 -2.53 -19.42 11.56
CA GLU A 49 -2.04 -19.61 12.93
C GLU A 49 -0.62 -19.06 13.11
N ASP A 50 0.24 -19.20 12.10
CA ASP A 50 1.66 -18.87 12.15
C ASP A 50 2.04 -17.50 11.54
N ALA A 51 1.19 -16.89 10.72
CA ALA A 51 1.58 -15.73 9.94
C ALA A 51 0.41 -14.86 9.45
N TYR A 52 0.75 -13.67 8.96
CA TYR A 52 -0.09 -12.85 8.10
C TYR A 52 0.44 -12.91 6.67
N HIS A 53 -0.48 -13.00 5.72
CA HIS A 53 -0.23 -13.09 4.28
C HIS A 53 -0.88 -11.91 3.57
N PHE A 54 -0.08 -11.20 2.79
CA PHE A 54 -0.53 -10.05 1.99
C PHE A 54 -0.32 -10.36 0.52
N ASP A 55 -1.30 -10.02 -0.31
CA ASP A 55 -1.20 -10.08 -1.76
C ASP A 55 -1.72 -8.76 -2.33
N GLY A 56 -0.81 -7.92 -2.86
CA GLY A 56 -1.11 -6.57 -3.34
C GLY A 56 -0.92 -6.41 -4.84
N GLU A 57 -1.85 -5.72 -5.50
CA GLU A 57 -1.79 -5.42 -6.93
C GLU A 57 -0.87 -4.21 -7.22
N LEU A 58 0.29 -4.47 -7.81
CA LEU A 58 1.30 -3.50 -8.22
C LEU A 58 1.80 -3.77 -9.66
N PRO A 59 0.92 -3.64 -10.68
CA PRO A 59 1.27 -3.98 -12.05
C PRO A 59 2.27 -3.00 -12.67
N GLY A 60 3.34 -3.54 -13.23
CA GLY A 60 4.34 -2.76 -13.99
C GLY A 60 5.29 -1.93 -13.13
N ILE A 61 5.39 -2.22 -11.83
CA ILE A 61 6.37 -1.60 -10.92
C ILE A 61 7.59 -2.50 -10.82
N ASP A 62 8.80 -1.93 -10.88
CA ASP A 62 10.02 -2.69 -10.62
C ASP A 62 10.19 -2.92 -9.12
N GLN A 63 10.79 -4.05 -8.74
CA GLN A 63 11.03 -4.38 -7.32
C GLN A 63 11.84 -3.31 -6.57
N LYS A 64 12.76 -2.63 -7.28
CA LYS A 64 13.61 -1.57 -6.71
C LYS A 64 12.83 -0.30 -6.33
N ASP A 65 11.64 -0.12 -6.90
CA ASP A 65 10.79 1.06 -6.71
C ASP A 65 9.71 0.83 -5.62
N ILE A 66 9.85 -0.27 -4.87
CA ILE A 66 8.97 -0.64 -3.75
C ILE A 66 9.82 -0.71 -2.48
N ASP A 67 9.38 -0.01 -1.45
CA ASP A 67 9.94 -0.06 -0.10
C ASP A 67 8.95 -0.75 0.86
N ILE A 68 9.46 -1.61 1.72
CA ILE A 68 8.69 -2.36 2.71
C ILE A 68 9.43 -2.26 4.04
N GLU A 69 8.86 -1.52 4.98
CA GLU A 69 9.49 -1.22 6.26
C GLU A 69 8.52 -1.40 7.43
N PHE A 70 9.06 -1.54 8.62
CA PHE A 70 8.28 -1.45 9.86
C PHE A 70 8.46 -0.05 10.44
N SER A 71 7.38 0.73 10.58
CA SER A 71 7.43 2.04 11.23
C SER A 71 7.51 1.93 12.75
N ASP A 72 6.99 0.83 13.29
CA ASP A 72 7.01 0.46 14.71
C ASP A 72 6.97 -1.08 14.83
N PRO A 73 7.05 -1.66 16.05
CA PRO A 73 7.13 -3.10 16.21
C PRO A 73 6.02 -3.94 15.56
N GLN A 74 4.86 -3.35 15.28
CA GLN A 74 3.67 -4.04 14.80
C GLN A 74 3.00 -3.35 13.60
N THR A 75 3.64 -2.36 12.97
CA THR A 75 3.09 -1.67 11.80
C THR A 75 4.00 -1.82 10.59
N LEU A 76 3.50 -2.53 9.58
CA LEU A 76 4.13 -2.67 8.26
C LEU A 76 3.68 -1.54 7.36
N VAL A 77 4.63 -0.91 6.68
CA VAL A 77 4.38 0.13 5.68
C VAL A 77 4.94 -0.32 4.34
N VAL A 78 4.11 -0.27 3.30
CA VAL A 78 4.47 -0.58 1.92
C VAL A 78 4.35 0.70 1.11
N LYS A 79 5.45 1.16 0.52
CA LYS A 79 5.53 2.40 -0.26
C LYS A 79 6.12 2.11 -1.63
N GLY A 80 5.90 3.03 -2.56
CA GLY A 80 6.59 3.03 -3.83
C GLY A 80 6.07 4.10 -4.76
N HIS A 81 6.54 4.03 -5.99
CA HIS A 81 6.16 4.97 -7.04
C HIS A 81 6.03 4.24 -8.37
N THR A 82 5.10 4.68 -9.22
CA THR A 82 4.98 4.19 -10.58
C THR A 82 4.68 5.33 -11.53
N GLU A 83 5.40 5.36 -12.66
CA GLU A 83 5.20 6.36 -13.69
C GLU A 83 4.58 5.77 -14.96
N ARG A 84 4.04 6.67 -15.77
CA ARG A 84 3.59 6.31 -17.11
C ARG A 84 4.73 6.54 -18.08
N GLU A 85 5.37 5.46 -18.49
CA GLU A 85 6.20 5.50 -19.68
C GLU A 85 5.32 5.25 -20.90
N TYR A 86 5.19 6.26 -21.75
CA TYR A 86 4.59 6.12 -23.08
C TYR A 86 5.68 6.24 -24.12
N HIS A 87 5.86 5.18 -24.92
CA HIS A 87 6.72 5.25 -26.08
C HIS A 87 6.10 6.25 -27.05
N THR A 88 6.84 7.32 -27.33
CA THR A 88 6.45 8.28 -28.35
C THR A 88 7.27 8.00 -29.58
N GLU A 89 6.62 7.64 -30.68
CA GLU A 89 7.30 7.69 -31.98
C GLU A 89 7.63 9.15 -32.31
N PRO A 90 8.86 9.47 -32.76
CA PRO A 90 9.21 10.84 -33.06
C PRO A 90 8.26 11.41 -34.13
N PRO A 91 7.86 12.70 -34.02
CA PRO A 91 7.00 13.31 -35.02
C PRO A 91 7.65 13.17 -36.40
N ALA A 92 6.91 12.62 -37.36
CA ALA A 92 7.34 12.61 -38.75
C ALA A 92 7.69 14.06 -39.16
N GLU A 93 8.92 14.22 -39.66
CA GLU A 93 9.52 15.51 -40.01
C GLU A 93 8.57 16.38 -40.83
N GLY A 94 8.27 17.58 -40.30
CA GLY A 94 7.53 18.57 -41.06
C GLY A 94 6.91 19.68 -40.24
N LYS A 95 7.74 20.62 -39.75
CA LYS A 95 7.64 22.08 -40.01
C LYS A 95 8.43 22.89 -38.97
N GLU A 96 9.34 23.71 -39.51
CA GLU A 96 10.11 24.74 -38.80
C GLU A 96 9.19 25.82 -38.20
N GLY A 97 9.47 26.24 -36.96
CA GLY A 97 8.70 27.30 -36.30
C GLY A 97 9.07 27.56 -34.83
N LYS A 98 10.26 28.12 -34.62
CA LYS A 98 10.74 29.02 -33.55
C LYS A 98 9.91 29.24 -32.24
N ASP A 99 10.57 28.89 -31.13
CA ASP A 99 10.56 29.46 -29.76
C ASP A 99 9.23 29.67 -29.01
N THR A 100 8.84 28.71 -28.15
CA THR A 100 8.46 28.95 -26.74
C THR A 100 8.48 27.62 -25.95
N GLU A 101 8.96 27.68 -24.72
CA GLU A 101 9.01 26.58 -23.74
C GLU A 101 7.65 25.87 -23.52
N GLU A 102 7.72 24.62 -23.06
CA GLU A 102 6.66 23.63 -22.78
C GLU A 102 6.39 22.62 -23.91
N ASP A 103 7.17 21.54 -23.86
CA ASP A 103 6.90 20.23 -24.48
C ASP A 103 5.44 19.81 -24.24
N LYS A 104 4.59 19.94 -25.26
CA LYS A 104 3.19 19.49 -25.21
C LYS A 104 3.09 18.07 -25.77
N PRO A 105 2.32 17.19 -25.11
CA PRO A 105 2.53 15.75 -25.17
C PRO A 105 2.12 15.15 -26.51
N ALA A 106 2.94 14.23 -26.97
CA ALA A 106 2.87 13.60 -28.28
C ALA A 106 1.81 12.48 -28.43
N HIS A 107 0.83 12.40 -27.53
CA HIS A 107 -0.29 11.45 -27.62
C HIS A 107 -1.60 12.07 -27.14
N ARG A 108 -2.69 11.85 -27.89
CA ARG A 108 -4.05 12.18 -27.46
C ARG A 108 -4.65 10.99 -26.70
N PHE A 109 -4.83 11.13 -25.39
CA PHE A 109 -5.53 10.12 -24.60
C PHE A 109 -7.03 10.11 -24.91
N TRP A 110 -7.54 8.94 -25.30
CA TRP A 110 -8.99 8.69 -25.37
C TRP A 110 -9.55 8.28 -24.00
N ALA A 111 -8.72 7.61 -23.18
CA ALA A 111 -9.01 7.26 -21.80
C ALA A 111 -7.71 7.20 -20.98
N SER A 112 -7.81 7.39 -19.67
CA SER A 112 -6.68 7.37 -18.73
C SER A 112 -7.16 6.76 -17.41
N GLU A 113 -7.19 5.43 -17.34
CA GLU A 113 -7.78 4.68 -16.23
C GLU A 113 -6.74 4.09 -15.25
N ARG A 114 -5.48 3.96 -15.68
CA ARG A 114 -4.39 3.43 -14.84
C ARG A 114 -4.09 4.38 -13.67
N SER A 115 -4.15 3.86 -12.45
CA SER A 115 -3.59 4.53 -11.27
C SER A 115 -2.07 4.59 -11.38
N VAL A 116 -1.49 5.78 -11.21
CA VAL A 116 -0.05 6.02 -11.24
C VAL A 116 0.34 7.11 -10.27
N GLY A 117 1.61 7.14 -9.89
CA GLY A 117 2.18 8.06 -8.93
C GLY A 117 2.68 7.34 -7.67
N GLU A 118 2.84 8.11 -6.59
CA GLU A 118 3.29 7.58 -5.31
C GLU A 118 2.18 6.76 -4.64
N PHE A 119 2.55 5.76 -3.85
CA PHE A 119 1.59 5.05 -3.03
C PHE A 119 2.16 4.71 -1.67
N GLN A 120 1.24 4.58 -0.70
CA GLN A 120 1.54 4.09 0.63
C GLN A 120 0.35 3.28 1.16
N ARG A 121 0.64 2.12 1.72
CA ARG A 121 -0.31 1.32 2.51
C ARG A 121 0.30 1.01 3.87
N VAL A 122 -0.51 1.12 4.90
CA VAL A 122 -0.10 0.88 6.29
C VAL A 122 -0.97 -0.23 6.88
N PHE A 123 -0.34 -1.22 7.50
CA PHE A 123 -1.01 -2.37 8.11
C PHE A 123 -0.50 -2.58 9.54
N SER A 124 -1.40 -2.58 10.51
CA SER A 124 -1.06 -2.85 11.92
C SER A 124 -1.49 -4.25 12.32
N PHE A 125 -0.62 -4.96 13.02
CA PHE A 125 -0.85 -6.34 13.47
C PHE A 125 -1.43 -6.37 14.89
N PRO A 126 -2.50 -7.16 15.15
CA PRO A 126 -3.06 -7.29 16.48
C PRO A 126 -2.17 -8.10 17.43
N THR A 127 -1.28 -8.93 16.89
CA THR A 127 -0.33 -9.74 17.66
C THR A 127 1.11 -9.36 17.32
N PRO A 128 2.07 -9.62 18.22
CA PRO A 128 3.48 -9.47 17.90
C PRO A 128 3.89 -10.31 16.69
N VAL A 129 4.76 -9.75 15.84
CA VAL A 129 5.28 -10.39 14.63
C VAL A 129 6.79 -10.49 14.67
N ASP A 130 7.33 -11.50 13.98
CA ASP A 130 8.75 -11.67 13.78
C ASP A 130 9.22 -10.94 12.52
N GLN A 131 9.75 -9.73 12.73
CA GLN A 131 10.24 -8.86 11.67
C GLN A 131 11.48 -9.42 10.95
N HIS A 132 12.25 -10.29 11.60
CA HIS A 132 13.53 -10.77 11.06
C HIS A 132 13.31 -11.85 9.99
N ASN A 133 12.15 -12.50 10.01
CA ASN A 133 11.80 -13.61 9.12
C ASN A 133 10.71 -13.24 8.10
N VAL A 134 10.49 -11.95 7.88
CA VAL A 134 9.58 -11.45 6.84
C VAL A 134 10.15 -11.77 5.46
N LYS A 135 9.27 -12.20 4.54
CA LYS A 135 9.63 -12.48 3.15
C LYS A 135 8.67 -11.78 2.21
N ALA A 136 9.20 -11.17 1.16
CA ALA A 136 8.44 -10.52 0.11
C ALA A 136 8.87 -11.03 -1.27
N SER A 137 7.93 -11.06 -2.22
CA SER A 137 8.22 -11.30 -3.63
C SER A 137 7.23 -10.59 -4.53
N LEU A 138 7.70 -10.01 -5.63
CA LEU A 138 6.86 -9.43 -6.67
C LEU A 138 6.90 -10.32 -7.91
N LYS A 139 5.75 -10.87 -8.30
CA LYS A 139 5.62 -11.72 -9.50
C LYS A 139 4.34 -11.37 -10.25
N HIS A 140 4.46 -11.17 -11.56
CA HIS A 140 3.32 -10.89 -12.44
C HIS A 140 2.44 -9.71 -11.96
N GLY A 141 3.05 -8.69 -11.36
CA GLY A 141 2.34 -7.53 -10.82
C GLY A 141 1.66 -7.76 -9.46
N ILE A 142 1.92 -8.88 -8.79
CA ILE A 142 1.41 -9.17 -7.44
C ILE A 142 2.56 -9.19 -6.44
N LEU A 143 2.49 -8.32 -5.44
CA LEU A 143 3.39 -8.29 -4.29
C LEU A 143 2.85 -9.20 -3.20
N SER A 144 3.52 -10.33 -2.98
CA SER A 144 3.21 -11.24 -1.88
C SER A 144 4.16 -11.01 -0.71
N ILE A 145 3.61 -10.79 0.50
CA ILE A 145 4.39 -10.62 1.74
C ILE A 145 3.92 -11.65 2.77
N LYS A 146 4.85 -12.41 3.35
CA LYS A 146 4.61 -13.27 4.51
C LYS A 146 5.26 -12.65 5.74
N VAL A 147 4.44 -12.33 6.75
CA VAL A 147 4.87 -11.80 8.04
C VAL A 147 4.59 -12.84 9.13
N PRO A 148 5.59 -13.58 9.62
CA PRO A 148 5.40 -14.57 10.68
C PRO A 148 4.98 -13.91 11.99
N LYS A 149 4.11 -14.58 12.76
CA LYS A 149 3.80 -14.22 14.14
C LYS A 149 4.96 -14.62 15.04
N THR A 150 5.21 -13.85 16.10
CA THR A 150 6.17 -14.27 17.12
C THR A 150 5.64 -15.52 17.82
N SER A 151 6.48 -16.54 17.99
CA SER A 151 6.11 -17.70 18.81
C SER A 151 5.70 -17.23 20.20
N ALA A 152 4.54 -17.67 20.69
CA ALA A 152 4.06 -17.29 22.03
C ALA A 152 5.17 -17.53 23.05
N ALA A 153 5.62 -16.47 23.72
CA ALA A 153 6.57 -16.60 24.81
C ALA A 153 5.94 -17.52 25.85
N THR A 154 6.52 -18.70 26.07
CA THR A 154 6.13 -19.59 27.18
C THR A 154 6.13 -18.76 28.45
N SER A 155 4.96 -18.60 29.05
CA SER A 155 4.77 -17.81 30.27
C SER A 155 5.81 -18.22 31.30
N LYS A 156 6.70 -17.31 31.69
CA LYS A 156 7.67 -17.57 32.75
C LYS A 156 6.92 -17.54 34.08
N LYS A 157 6.87 -18.68 34.78
CA LYS A 157 6.37 -18.73 36.16
C LYS A 157 7.38 -18.00 37.06
N ILE A 158 6.94 -16.95 37.72
CA ILE A 158 7.74 -16.24 38.72
C ILE A 158 7.45 -16.89 40.08
N THR A 159 8.49 -17.31 40.78
CA THR A 159 8.39 -17.80 42.16
C THR A 159 8.63 -16.62 43.11
N ILE A 160 7.83 -16.50 44.16
CA ILE A 160 7.98 -15.47 45.20
C ILE A 160 9.06 -15.94 46.19
N GLU A 161 9.99 -15.06 46.57
CA GLU A 161 10.99 -15.27 47.64
C GLU A 161 10.48 -14.79 49.01
#